data_AF-A0A3M5G2S8-F1
#
_entry.id   AF-A0A3M5G2S8-F1
#
_cell.length_a   1.000
_cell.length_b   1.000
_cell.length_c   1.000
_cell.angle_alpha   90.00
_cell.angle_beta   90.00
_cell.angle_gamma   90.00
#
_symmetry.space_group_name_H-M   'P 1'
#
loop_
_entity.id
_entity.type
_entity.pdbx_description
1 polymer ?
#
loop_
_entity_poly.entity_id
_entity_poly.type
_entity_poly.pdbx_seq_one_letter_code
_entity_poly.pdbx_strand_id
1 'polypeptide(L)'
;MKSWLFATQGKTWEGLSMIPQGLKKLSEGIAMNGTTSSSNPLGSAQREHAGAKTFGKYEYQYHWALCKIFERHAQSQEYVVFVEYHEDVIIGDSLDSTSVKFDFNQVKNYETGKWTLNRILKRKSKQKGEKEPSILGKMMDGVKKKGLYDKLHSLGLVNTSGFDLEQLDKDLELSIICAGDLTPECLQKISDALKAEIGSDEVPKILRFILSDLTSVSFQDASIGRLANLIESKWPDSKYKPQSIYLSLMDDLHRKGMVAFDFSQWEECVQNKGLTSVDVQKVIDLYLQDPSAEADLSLFRSTLEMLSVKLPRRIPLVRAFRRYYQEQKYGRSMPYLNSCKSIGAAIDDVLDGPSADELTENASSFIPAITSALSDSARDAFPDEQTLEAAIIYELSKKL
;
A
#
# COMPACT_ATOMS: atom_id res chain seq x y z
N MET A 1 -58.12 29.34 32.53
CA MET A 1 -57.05 29.23 33.55
C MET A 1 -55.79 29.76 32.87
N LYS A 2 -55.30 30.98 33.15
CA LYS A 2 -54.31 31.31 34.20
C LYS A 2 -53.11 30.33 34.22
N SER A 3 -51.82 30.70 34.23
CA SER A 3 -51.01 31.92 33.93
C SER A 3 -49.55 31.60 34.37
N TRP A 4 -48.43 32.21 33.93
CA TRP A 4 -48.08 33.49 33.27
C TRP A 4 -46.86 33.29 32.32
N LEU A 5 -46.43 34.35 31.60
CA LEU A 5 -45.08 34.46 31.02
C LEU A 5 -44.07 34.98 32.07
N PHE A 6 -42.76 34.74 31.88
CA PHE A 6 -41.77 35.76 31.44
C PHE A 6 -40.33 35.24 31.53
N ALA A 7 -39.45 35.76 30.65
CA ALA A 7 -38.03 35.45 30.60
C ALA A 7 -37.18 36.49 31.33
N THR A 8 -36.02 36.08 31.88
CA THR A 8 -34.94 37.00 32.29
C THR A 8 -33.56 36.43 31.98
N GLN A 9 -32.62 37.36 31.79
CA GLN A 9 -31.27 37.17 31.29
C GLN A 9 -30.31 36.55 32.32
N GLY A 10 -29.24 35.93 31.83
CA GLY A 10 -28.27 35.23 32.67
C GLY A 10 -27.29 36.09 33.47
N LYS A 11 -26.39 35.38 34.17
CA LYS A 11 -24.98 35.75 34.36
C LYS A 11 -24.16 34.56 34.87
N THR A 12 -22.89 34.58 34.51
CA THR A 12 -21.82 33.66 34.95
C THR A 12 -21.52 33.79 36.44
N TRP A 13 -21.18 32.69 37.10
CA TRP A 13 -20.30 32.70 38.28
C TRP A 13 -19.31 31.55 38.23
N GLU A 14 -18.05 31.88 38.51
CA GLU A 14 -16.95 30.94 38.70
C GLU A 14 -17.03 30.29 40.08
N GLY A 15 -16.40 29.13 40.24
CA GLY A 15 -15.78 28.77 41.52
C GLY A 15 -16.22 27.46 42.20
N LEU A 16 -15.20 26.78 42.70
CA LEU A 16 -15.19 25.83 43.84
C LEU A 16 -15.81 24.44 43.64
N SER A 17 -14.89 23.48 43.55
CA SER A 17 -15.10 22.06 43.76
C SER A 17 -15.62 21.72 45.16
N MET A 18 -16.76 21.03 45.25
CA MET A 18 -17.09 20.17 46.40
C MET A 18 -17.83 18.91 45.93
N ILE A 19 -17.14 17.77 45.97
CA ILE A 19 -17.78 16.45 45.83
C ILE A 19 -18.38 16.07 47.21
N PRO A 20 -19.66 15.66 47.31
CA PRO A 20 -20.28 15.29 48.58
C PRO A 20 -19.60 14.13 49.31
N GLN A 21 -19.59 14.16 50.64
CA GLN A 21 -18.89 13.19 51.52
C GLN A 21 -19.58 11.82 51.63
N GLY A 22 -20.10 11.25 50.54
CA GLY A 22 -20.77 9.94 50.51
C GLY A 22 -19.85 8.72 50.32
N LEU A 23 -18.62 8.92 49.83
CA LEU A 23 -17.74 7.85 49.34
C LEU A 23 -16.61 7.43 50.31
N LYS A 24 -16.71 7.77 51.61
CA LYS A 24 -15.62 7.58 52.58
C LYS A 24 -15.75 6.36 53.52
N LYS A 25 -16.58 5.37 53.18
CA LYS A 25 -16.79 4.13 53.97
C LYS A 25 -16.97 2.86 53.12
N LEU A 26 -16.05 2.63 52.18
CA LEU A 26 -15.91 1.34 51.46
C LEU A 26 -14.45 0.89 51.32
N SER A 27 -13.56 1.36 52.21
CA SER A 27 -12.11 1.11 52.17
C SER A 27 -11.59 0.28 53.35
N GLU A 28 -12.45 -0.38 54.10
CA GLU A 28 -12.08 -1.25 55.22
C GLU A 28 -12.85 -2.58 55.11
N GLY A 29 -12.15 -3.70 54.95
CA GLY A 29 -12.75 -5.02 55.21
C GLY A 29 -12.86 -6.05 54.07
N ILE A 30 -12.02 -6.04 53.03
CA ILE A 30 -11.72 -7.27 52.27
C ILE A 30 -10.20 -7.44 52.11
N ALA A 31 -9.60 -8.26 52.97
CA ALA A 31 -8.25 -8.76 52.78
C ALA A 31 -8.29 -9.91 51.75
N MET A 32 -7.98 -9.61 50.49
CA MET A 32 -7.67 -10.64 49.49
C MET A 32 -6.16 -10.90 49.47
N ASN A 33 -5.79 -12.16 49.38
CA ASN A 33 -4.41 -12.61 49.53
C ASN A 33 -3.47 -12.05 48.43
N GLY A 34 -2.39 -11.41 48.86
CA GLY A 34 -1.07 -11.80 48.37
C GLY A 34 -0.70 -11.48 46.92
N THR A 35 -1.08 -10.33 46.36
CA THR A 35 -0.25 -9.67 45.34
C THR A 35 0.34 -8.39 45.91
N THR A 36 1.62 -8.45 46.30
CA THR A 36 2.43 -7.24 46.49
C THR A 36 2.52 -6.55 45.14
N SER A 37 1.72 -5.50 44.95
CA SER A 37 1.90 -4.55 43.86
C SER A 37 3.28 -3.91 44.03
N SER A 38 4.29 -4.49 43.39
CA SER A 38 5.62 -3.91 43.32
C SER A 38 5.49 -2.59 42.58
N SER A 39 5.63 -1.48 43.30
CA SER A 39 5.70 -0.17 42.70
C SER A 39 6.79 -0.18 41.63
N ASN A 40 6.49 0.38 40.44
CA ASN A 40 7.45 0.43 39.35
C ASN A 40 8.75 1.07 39.86
N PRO A 41 9.88 0.35 39.91
CA PRO A 41 11.14 0.90 40.43
C PRO A 41 11.71 2.02 39.56
N LEU A 42 11.17 2.19 38.34
CA LEU A 42 11.46 3.28 37.40
C LEU A 42 10.31 4.30 37.30
N GLY A 43 9.35 4.27 38.24
CA GLY A 43 8.14 5.10 38.26
C GLY A 43 8.37 6.59 38.53
N SER A 44 9.09 7.27 37.62
CA SER A 44 9.36 8.70 37.65
C SER A 44 9.18 9.32 36.25
N ALA A 45 9.11 10.65 36.17
CA ALA A 45 8.94 11.34 34.90
C ALA A 45 10.16 11.11 33.98
N GLN A 46 9.93 10.55 32.79
CA GLN A 46 10.98 10.34 31.80
C GLN A 46 11.55 11.69 31.33
N ARG A 47 12.87 11.86 31.45
CA ARG A 47 13.56 13.08 31.03
C ARG A 47 13.54 13.28 29.51
N GLU A 48 13.86 12.22 28.76
CA GLU A 48 14.09 12.28 27.31
C GLU A 48 12.97 11.61 26.53
N HIS A 49 12.08 12.41 25.93
CA HIS A 49 11.00 11.92 25.06
C HIS A 49 11.28 12.11 23.55
N ALA A 50 12.33 12.85 23.20
CA ALA A 50 12.58 13.26 21.81
C ALA A 50 12.84 12.05 20.89
N GLY A 51 13.68 11.10 21.32
CA GLY A 51 13.98 9.88 20.55
C GLY A 51 12.73 9.07 20.21
N ALA A 52 11.92 8.71 21.22
CA ALA A 52 10.68 7.96 21.02
C ALA A 52 9.67 8.69 20.11
N LYS A 53 9.52 10.02 20.28
CA LYS A 53 8.66 10.86 19.42
C LYS A 53 9.16 11.03 17.99
N THR A 54 10.46 10.86 17.77
CA THR A 54 11.06 10.89 16.43
C THR A 54 10.92 9.51 15.77
N PHE A 55 11.23 8.43 16.48
CA PHE A 55 11.00 7.05 16.03
C PHE A 55 9.55 6.83 15.58
N GLY A 56 8.56 7.19 16.42
CA GLY A 56 7.15 7.04 16.06
C GLY A 56 6.68 7.88 14.86
N LYS A 57 7.44 8.88 14.41
CA LYS A 57 7.16 9.60 13.15
C LYS A 57 7.70 8.84 11.94
N TYR A 58 8.93 8.33 12.05
CA TYR A 58 9.54 7.47 11.02
C TYR A 58 8.73 6.20 10.80
N GLU A 59 8.27 5.56 11.87
CA GLU A 59 7.33 4.44 11.76
C GLU A 59 6.05 4.83 11.02
N TYR A 60 5.42 5.95 11.40
CA TYR A 60 4.18 6.39 10.77
C TYR A 60 4.31 6.62 9.26
N GLN A 61 5.37 7.31 8.81
CA GLN A 61 5.58 7.56 7.38
C GLN A 61 5.91 6.29 6.59
N TYR A 62 6.58 5.28 7.19
CA TYR A 62 6.82 4.00 6.53
C TYR A 62 5.54 3.18 6.41
N HIS A 63 4.69 3.18 7.43
CA HIS A 63 3.36 2.56 7.36
C HIS A 63 2.44 3.27 6.38
N TRP A 64 2.53 4.60 6.27
CA TRP A 64 1.81 5.36 5.24
C TRP A 64 2.28 4.98 3.84
N ALA A 65 3.60 4.88 3.62
CA ALA A 65 4.18 4.38 2.37
C ALA A 65 3.68 2.97 2.04
N LEU A 66 3.67 2.07 3.02
CA LEU A 66 3.18 0.70 2.88
C LEU A 66 1.67 0.64 2.54
N CYS A 67 0.85 1.53 3.13
CA CYS A 67 -0.55 1.67 2.74
C CYS A 67 -0.72 2.10 1.27
N LYS A 68 0.12 3.04 0.78
CA LYS A 68 0.10 3.46 -0.63
C LYS A 68 0.64 2.40 -1.59
N ILE A 69 1.59 1.58 -1.15
CA ILE A 69 1.98 0.34 -1.84
C ILE A 69 0.76 -0.56 -2.03
N PHE A 70 -0.02 -0.83 -0.98
CA PHE A 70 -1.20 -1.70 -1.08
C PHE A 70 -2.29 -1.12 -1.99
N GLU A 71 -2.54 0.18 -1.95
CA GLU A 71 -3.49 0.86 -2.84
C GLU A 71 -3.11 0.73 -4.33
N ARG A 72 -1.84 1.00 -4.69
CA ARG A 72 -1.36 0.84 -6.07
C ARG A 72 -1.29 -0.62 -6.50
N HIS A 73 -0.91 -1.52 -5.59
CA HIS A 73 -0.86 -2.96 -5.86
C HIS A 73 -2.25 -3.56 -6.07
N ALA A 74 -3.28 -3.09 -5.34
CA ALA A 74 -4.68 -3.44 -5.60
C ALA A 74 -5.06 -3.16 -7.06
N GLN A 75 -4.66 -2.00 -7.57
CA GLN A 75 -4.92 -1.50 -8.93
C GLN A 75 -4.01 -2.13 -10.01
N SER A 76 -3.11 -3.06 -9.65
CA SER A 76 -2.14 -3.68 -10.57
C SER A 76 -1.22 -2.66 -11.28
N GLN A 77 -0.91 -1.53 -10.63
CA GLN A 77 0.00 -0.52 -11.17
C GLN A 77 1.47 -0.92 -10.95
N GLU A 78 2.34 -0.52 -11.88
CA GLU A 78 3.77 -0.47 -11.61
C GLU A 78 4.07 0.65 -10.60
N TYR A 79 5.06 0.43 -9.73
CA TYR A 79 5.55 1.47 -8.83
C TYR A 79 6.93 1.12 -8.26
N VAL A 80 7.61 2.16 -7.79
CA VAL A 80 8.74 2.07 -6.86
C VAL A 80 8.55 3.08 -5.73
N VAL A 81 8.75 2.64 -4.48
CA VAL A 81 8.60 3.48 -3.30
C VAL A 81 9.94 3.65 -2.59
N PHE A 82 10.32 4.89 -2.35
CA PHE A 82 11.50 5.26 -1.56
C PHE A 82 11.06 5.91 -0.26
N VAL A 83 11.70 5.54 0.84
CA VAL A 83 11.55 6.19 2.15
C VAL A 83 12.88 6.80 2.59
N GLU A 84 12.83 7.94 3.28
CA GLU A 84 14.01 8.74 3.63
C GLU A 84 14.89 9.01 2.37
N TYR A 85 14.27 9.56 1.32
CA TYR A 85 14.97 9.89 0.09
C TYR A 85 14.44 11.20 -0.50
N HIS A 86 15.22 12.28 -0.33
CA HIS A 86 14.88 13.66 -0.71
C HIS A 86 13.65 14.27 0.01
N GLU A 87 12.57 13.50 0.17
CA GLU A 87 11.40 13.74 1.03
C GLU A 87 11.16 12.51 1.92
N ASP A 88 10.14 12.55 2.79
CA ASP A 88 9.83 11.44 3.71
C ASP A 88 9.45 10.15 2.95
N VAL A 89 8.63 10.29 1.90
CA VAL A 89 8.18 9.21 1.00
C VAL A 89 8.12 9.72 -0.44
N ILE A 90 8.74 9.00 -1.37
CA ILE A 90 8.59 9.19 -2.82
C ILE A 90 7.95 7.95 -3.43
N ILE A 91 7.00 8.15 -4.35
CA ILE A 91 6.41 7.07 -5.15
C ILE A 91 6.62 7.38 -6.63
N GLY A 92 7.39 6.53 -7.33
CA GLY A 92 7.46 6.51 -8.79
C GLY A 92 6.37 5.61 -9.38
N ASP A 93 5.84 5.96 -10.54
CA ASP A 93 4.82 5.20 -11.28
C ASP A 93 5.37 4.22 -12.34
N SER A 94 6.69 4.19 -12.54
CA SER A 94 7.37 3.25 -13.42
C SER A 94 8.76 2.88 -12.90
N LEU A 95 9.26 1.72 -13.34
CA LEU A 95 10.65 1.29 -13.17
C LEU A 95 11.57 1.77 -14.31
N ASP A 96 11.04 2.32 -15.40
CA ASP A 96 11.83 2.91 -16.49
C ASP A 96 12.23 4.36 -16.17
N SER A 97 13.54 4.61 -16.12
CA SER A 97 14.13 5.92 -15.80
C SER A 97 13.75 7.05 -16.78
N THR A 98 13.30 6.72 -17.99
CA THR A 98 12.97 7.70 -19.03
C THR A 98 11.52 8.18 -18.98
N SER A 99 10.60 7.35 -18.49
CA SER A 99 9.17 7.65 -18.40
C SER A 99 8.66 7.98 -17.00
N VAL A 100 9.32 7.48 -15.94
CA VAL A 100 8.88 7.61 -14.55
C VAL A 100 8.55 9.05 -14.12
N LYS A 101 7.37 9.20 -13.51
CA LYS A 101 6.93 10.38 -12.76
C LYS A 101 6.78 10.07 -11.28
N PHE A 102 6.97 11.08 -10.45
CA PHE A 102 7.05 10.93 -9.01
C PHE A 102 6.00 11.73 -8.24
N ASP A 103 5.42 11.11 -7.22
CA ASP A 103 4.72 11.79 -6.13
C ASP A 103 5.71 11.99 -4.97
N PHE A 104 6.07 13.25 -4.70
CA PHE A 104 6.96 13.64 -3.61
C PHE A 104 6.12 13.98 -2.37
N ASN A 105 6.22 13.19 -1.30
CA ASN A 105 5.34 13.31 -0.13
C ASN A 105 6.12 13.61 1.15
N GLN A 106 5.80 14.76 1.75
CA GLN A 106 6.20 15.13 3.11
C GLN A 106 5.06 14.70 4.05
N VAL A 107 5.28 13.66 4.84
CA VAL A 107 4.30 13.00 5.71
C VAL A 107 4.43 13.45 7.17
N LYS A 108 3.31 13.83 7.79
CA LYS A 108 3.29 14.33 9.16
C LYS A 108 2.18 13.65 9.98
N ASN A 109 2.58 12.92 11.02
CA ASN A 109 1.67 12.50 12.07
C ASN A 109 1.49 13.64 13.07
N TYR A 110 0.35 14.32 13.03
CA TYR A 110 -0.03 15.36 13.98
C TYR A 110 -1.53 15.30 14.26
N GLU A 111 -1.87 14.93 15.50
CA GLU A 111 -3.23 14.57 15.89
C GLU A 111 -4.09 15.78 16.32
N THR A 112 -3.46 16.86 16.76
CA THR A 112 -4.14 17.95 17.51
C THR A 112 -4.61 19.09 16.61
N GLY A 113 -5.67 18.81 15.84
CA GLY A 113 -6.44 19.76 15.04
C GLY A 113 -5.88 20.00 13.63
N LYS A 114 -6.76 20.37 12.68
CA LYS A 114 -6.44 20.63 11.27
C LYS A 114 -5.28 21.64 11.13
N TRP A 115 -4.40 21.45 10.16
CA TRP A 115 -3.30 22.39 9.90
C TRP A 115 -3.79 23.62 9.13
N THR A 116 -3.66 24.79 9.75
CA THR A 116 -3.94 26.08 9.11
C THR A 116 -2.78 26.55 8.22
N LEU A 117 -3.06 27.42 7.25
CA LEU A 117 -2.04 28.01 6.37
C LEU A 117 -0.89 28.66 7.15
N ASN A 118 -1.20 29.40 8.22
CA ASN A 118 -0.20 30.03 9.10
C ASN A 118 0.77 29.02 9.74
N ARG A 119 0.33 27.77 9.94
CA ARG A 119 1.18 26.69 10.45
C ARG A 119 2.06 26.09 9.36
N ILE A 120 1.53 25.92 8.15
CA ILE A 120 2.27 25.43 6.98
C ILE A 120 3.39 26.41 6.63
N LEU A 121 3.08 27.70 6.54
CA LEU A 121 4.03 28.78 6.24
C LEU A 121 4.89 29.19 7.47
N LYS A 122 4.87 28.42 8.56
CA LYS A 122 5.61 28.77 9.78
C LYS A 122 7.11 28.54 9.63
N ARG A 123 7.85 29.63 9.46
CA ARG A 123 9.31 29.65 9.51
C ARG A 123 9.84 29.48 10.94
N LYS A 124 10.90 28.69 11.11
CA LYS A 124 11.63 28.55 12.39
C LYS A 124 12.82 29.52 12.41
N SER A 125 13.08 30.15 13.55
CA SER A 125 14.30 30.94 13.75
C SER A 125 15.53 30.05 13.85
N LYS A 126 16.61 30.42 13.17
CA LYS A 126 17.96 29.87 13.32
C LYS A 126 18.80 30.73 14.28
N GLN A 127 19.99 30.24 14.61
CA GLN A 127 21.03 31.08 15.21
C GLN A 127 21.36 32.26 14.29
N LYS A 128 21.84 33.38 14.86
CA LYS A 128 22.18 34.64 14.14
C LYS A 128 21.00 35.37 13.45
N GLY A 129 19.75 35.05 13.79
CA GLY A 129 18.57 35.82 13.35
C GLY A 129 18.03 35.46 11.96
N GLU A 130 18.70 34.55 11.25
CA GLU A 130 18.16 33.93 10.04
C GLU A 130 16.88 33.13 10.35
N LYS A 131 16.02 32.93 9.34
CA LYS A 131 14.83 32.09 9.44
C LYS A 131 14.87 30.99 8.40
N GLU A 132 14.70 29.75 8.84
CA GLU A 132 14.49 28.63 7.92
C GLU A 132 13.31 28.91 6.98
N PRO A 133 13.31 28.32 5.76
CA PRO A 133 12.08 28.16 5.00
C PRO A 133 11.04 27.38 5.81
N SER A 134 9.78 27.64 5.52
CA SER A 134 8.62 26.89 5.99
C SER A 134 8.64 25.44 5.48
N ILE A 135 7.68 24.60 5.88
CA ILE A 135 7.63 23.22 5.36
C ILE A 135 7.41 23.21 3.85
N LEU A 136 6.50 24.06 3.37
CA LEU A 136 6.21 24.22 1.94
C LEU A 136 7.38 24.84 1.20
N GLY A 137 8.07 25.82 1.80
CA GLY A 137 9.30 26.38 1.26
C GLY A 137 10.41 25.33 1.09
N LYS A 138 10.60 24.43 2.06
CA LYS A 138 11.61 23.35 1.97
C LYS A 138 11.29 22.35 0.86
N MET A 139 10.03 21.90 0.76
CA MET A 139 9.58 20.99 -0.30
C MET A 139 9.80 21.61 -1.70
N MET A 140 9.43 22.88 -1.86
CA MET A 140 9.63 23.61 -3.11
C MET A 140 11.11 23.84 -3.45
N ASP A 141 11.93 24.22 -2.47
CA ASP A 141 13.37 24.43 -2.62
C ASP A 141 14.08 23.13 -3.04
N GLY A 142 13.74 22.02 -2.37
CA GLY A 142 14.33 20.70 -2.61
C GLY A 142 14.09 20.20 -4.03
N VAL A 143 12.87 20.37 -4.55
CA VAL A 143 12.52 19.97 -5.93
C VAL A 143 13.13 20.92 -6.96
N LYS A 144 13.02 22.25 -6.79
CA LYS A 144 13.51 23.23 -7.77
C LYS A 144 15.05 23.21 -7.87
N LYS A 145 15.79 23.21 -6.75
CA LYS A 145 17.28 23.20 -6.78
C LYS A 145 17.89 21.92 -7.33
N LYS A 146 17.19 20.80 -7.25
CA LYS A 146 17.64 19.51 -7.81
C LYS A 146 17.23 19.29 -9.27
N GLY A 147 16.50 20.23 -9.89
CA GLY A 147 16.00 20.08 -11.25
C GLY A 147 14.98 18.94 -11.42
N LEU A 148 14.27 18.58 -10.34
CA LEU A 148 13.36 17.43 -10.33
C LEU A 148 11.92 17.78 -10.73
N TYR A 149 11.59 19.08 -10.80
CA TYR A 149 10.22 19.58 -10.97
C TYR A 149 9.47 18.95 -12.16
N ASP A 150 10.11 18.84 -13.32
CA ASP A 150 9.49 18.28 -14.53
C ASP A 150 9.27 16.75 -14.47
N LYS A 151 9.85 16.09 -13.45
CA LYS A 151 9.62 14.68 -13.14
C LYS A 151 8.50 14.45 -12.11
N LEU A 152 7.94 15.50 -11.49
CA LEU A 152 6.86 15.32 -10.52
C LEU A 152 5.50 15.20 -11.21
N HIS A 153 4.70 14.23 -10.73
CA HIS A 153 3.26 14.18 -10.92
C HIS A 153 2.55 14.97 -9.80
N SER A 154 3.00 14.84 -8.55
CA SER A 154 2.49 15.62 -7.43
C SER A 154 3.55 15.99 -6.38
N LEU A 155 3.26 17.06 -5.63
CA LEU A 155 4.01 17.47 -4.44
C LEU A 155 3.04 17.51 -3.25
N GLY A 156 3.03 16.46 -2.44
CA GLY A 156 2.09 16.21 -1.36
C GLY A 156 2.59 16.62 0.02
N LEU A 157 1.83 17.44 0.73
CA LEU A 157 1.94 17.59 2.18
C LEU A 157 0.84 16.74 2.82
N VAL A 158 1.21 15.64 3.48
CA VAL A 158 0.28 14.66 4.08
C VAL A 158 0.18 14.89 5.58
N ASN A 159 -1.03 14.92 6.14
CA ASN A 159 -1.26 15.11 7.58
C ASN A 159 -2.43 14.28 8.13
N THR A 160 -2.27 13.69 9.33
CA THR A 160 -3.32 12.88 9.99
C THR A 160 -4.54 13.70 10.42
N SER A 161 -4.36 14.93 10.89
CA SER A 161 -5.49 15.79 11.25
C SER A 161 -6.09 16.59 10.08
N GLY A 162 -5.60 16.40 8.85
CA GLY A 162 -6.03 17.17 7.68
C GLY A 162 -5.66 18.65 7.74
N PHE A 163 -6.38 19.47 6.98
CA PHE A 163 -6.04 20.88 6.73
C PHE A 163 -7.26 21.78 6.88
N ASP A 164 -7.00 23.02 7.29
CA ASP A 164 -7.98 24.11 7.44
C ASP A 164 -7.48 25.28 6.60
N LEU A 165 -7.92 25.29 5.34
CA LEU A 165 -7.49 26.22 4.30
C LEU A 165 -8.71 26.94 3.73
N GLU A 166 -8.51 28.19 3.34
CA GLU A 166 -9.54 28.98 2.65
C GLU A 166 -9.74 28.37 1.25
N GLN A 167 -10.82 27.60 1.10
CA GLN A 167 -11.27 26.98 -0.16
C GLN A 167 -12.31 27.85 -0.89
N LEU A 168 -12.44 27.66 -2.20
CA LEU A 168 -13.44 28.32 -3.06
C LEU A 168 -14.87 27.95 -2.65
N ASP A 169 -15.11 26.65 -2.46
CA ASP A 169 -16.33 26.12 -1.85
C ASP A 169 -16.03 25.81 -0.37
N LYS A 170 -16.85 26.35 0.53
CA LYS A 170 -16.68 26.22 1.98
C LYS A 170 -17.40 25.03 2.57
N ASP A 171 -18.39 24.49 1.86
CA ASP A 171 -19.20 23.35 2.29
C ASP A 171 -18.61 22.02 1.75
N LEU A 172 -17.59 22.10 0.88
CA LEU A 172 -16.89 20.96 0.29
C LEU A 172 -15.76 20.44 1.19
N GLU A 173 -15.94 19.23 1.74
CA GLU A 173 -14.89 18.51 2.46
C GLU A 173 -14.08 17.59 1.52
N LEU A 174 -12.83 17.97 1.23
CA LEU A 174 -11.91 17.21 0.39
C LEU A 174 -10.87 16.45 1.23
N SER A 175 -10.62 15.18 0.88
CA SER A 175 -9.48 14.41 1.38
C SER A 175 -8.15 14.83 0.74
N ILE A 176 -8.20 15.45 -0.44
CA ILE A 176 -7.05 16.02 -1.16
C ILE A 176 -7.45 17.42 -1.65
N ILE A 177 -6.86 18.46 -1.06
CA ILE A 177 -7.04 19.85 -1.50
C ILE A 177 -5.90 20.19 -2.46
N CYS A 178 -6.25 20.61 -3.68
CA CYS A 178 -5.31 21.04 -4.72
C CYS A 178 -5.20 22.57 -4.74
N ALA A 179 -4.17 23.10 -5.42
CA ALA A 179 -4.06 24.55 -5.63
C ALA A 179 -5.27 25.18 -6.36
N GLY A 180 -6.01 24.39 -7.16
CA GLY A 180 -7.23 24.85 -7.85
C GLY A 180 -8.45 25.01 -6.94
N ASP A 181 -8.44 24.44 -5.74
CA ASP A 181 -9.57 24.44 -4.82
C ASP A 181 -9.49 25.61 -3.80
N LEU A 182 -8.36 26.32 -3.77
CA LEU A 182 -8.06 27.40 -2.82
C LEU A 182 -8.52 28.78 -3.31
N THR A 183 -8.88 29.67 -2.39
CA THR A 183 -9.23 31.05 -2.75
C THR A 183 -8.01 31.83 -3.30
N PRO A 184 -8.23 32.88 -4.11
CA PRO A 184 -7.14 33.74 -4.58
C PRO A 184 -6.31 34.33 -3.44
N GLU A 185 -6.92 34.67 -2.31
CA GLU A 185 -6.22 35.21 -1.13
C GLU A 185 -5.33 34.15 -0.46
N CYS A 186 -5.79 32.89 -0.42
CA CYS A 186 -5.02 31.75 0.07
C CYS A 186 -3.79 31.49 -0.81
N LEU A 187 -3.99 31.50 -2.14
CA LEU A 187 -2.92 31.36 -3.13
C LEU A 187 -1.92 32.51 -3.07
N GLN A 188 -2.37 33.76 -2.91
CA GLN A 188 -1.48 34.91 -2.78
C GLN A 188 -0.60 34.81 -1.52
N LYS A 189 -1.16 34.42 -0.37
CA LYS A 189 -0.41 34.17 0.87
C LYS A 189 0.69 33.11 0.68
N ILE A 190 0.41 32.05 -0.10
CA ILE A 190 1.42 31.03 -0.45
C ILE A 190 2.50 31.61 -1.37
N SER A 191 2.10 32.31 -2.44
CA SER A 191 2.98 32.98 -3.40
C SER A 191 3.98 33.92 -2.72
N ASP A 192 3.47 34.81 -1.86
CA ASP A 192 4.28 35.80 -1.13
C ASP A 192 5.29 35.13 -0.19
N ALA A 193 4.87 34.05 0.49
CA ALA A 193 5.74 33.29 1.37
C ALA A 193 6.85 32.55 0.60
N LEU A 194 6.51 31.88 -0.52
CA LEU A 194 7.51 31.24 -1.38
C LEU A 194 8.47 32.27 -1.99
N LYS A 195 7.99 33.44 -2.40
CA LYS A 195 8.83 34.54 -2.91
C LYS A 195 9.81 35.04 -1.84
N ALA A 196 9.35 35.19 -0.60
CA ALA A 196 10.16 35.63 0.55
C ALA A 196 11.06 34.55 1.17
N GLU A 197 10.88 33.27 0.81
CA GLU A 197 11.66 32.14 1.33
C GLU A 197 12.67 31.60 0.32
N ILE A 198 12.27 31.48 -0.96
CA ILE A 198 13.03 30.79 -2.02
C ILE A 198 13.09 31.57 -3.33
N GLY A 199 12.56 32.80 -3.39
CA GLY A 199 12.60 33.65 -4.59
C GLY A 199 11.64 33.25 -5.71
N SER A 200 10.65 32.38 -5.44
CA SER A 200 9.65 31.90 -6.41
C SER A 200 8.25 32.32 -5.97
N ASP A 201 7.55 33.13 -6.77
CA ASP A 201 6.13 33.46 -6.56
C ASP A 201 5.15 32.43 -7.16
N GLU A 202 5.61 31.53 -8.02
CA GLU A 202 4.80 30.47 -8.60
C GLU A 202 4.31 29.46 -7.53
N VAL A 203 2.99 29.41 -7.31
CA VAL A 203 2.31 28.32 -6.60
C VAL A 203 2.08 27.17 -7.59
N PRO A 204 2.68 25.98 -7.39
CA PRO A 204 2.68 24.97 -8.42
C PRO A 204 1.35 24.21 -8.46
N LYS A 205 0.84 23.96 -9.68
CA LYS A 205 -0.41 23.20 -9.89
C LYS A 205 -0.34 21.75 -9.39
N ILE A 206 0.86 21.23 -9.16
CA ILE A 206 1.12 19.89 -8.61
C ILE A 206 1.03 19.81 -7.07
N LEU A 207 0.85 20.94 -6.37
CA LEU A 207 0.71 20.95 -4.90
C LEU A 207 -0.58 20.25 -4.46
N ARG A 208 -0.46 19.38 -3.45
CA ARG A 208 -1.57 18.66 -2.80
C ARG A 208 -1.45 18.75 -1.29
N PHE A 209 -2.56 19.02 -0.61
CA PHE A 209 -2.70 18.89 0.84
C PHE A 209 -3.58 17.67 1.13
N ILE A 210 -2.97 16.61 1.66
CA ILE A 210 -3.56 15.26 1.69
C ILE A 210 -3.93 14.90 3.14
N LEU A 211 -5.22 14.74 3.43
CA LEU A 211 -5.66 14.07 4.65
C LEU A 211 -5.20 12.62 4.60
N SER A 212 -4.42 12.19 5.60
CA SER A 212 -4.03 10.79 5.70
C SER A 212 -5.22 9.94 6.14
N ASP A 213 -5.43 8.85 5.42
CA ASP A 213 -6.41 7.81 5.70
C ASP A 213 -5.87 6.72 6.65
N LEU A 214 -4.60 6.82 7.07
CA LEU A 214 -3.98 5.95 8.07
C LEU A 214 -4.05 6.58 9.48
N THR A 215 -4.64 5.86 10.43
CA THR A 215 -4.83 6.28 11.83
C THR A 215 -3.50 6.62 12.51
N SER A 216 -3.48 7.64 13.38
CA SER A 216 -2.26 8.05 14.10
C SER A 216 -1.85 7.08 15.22
N VAL A 217 -2.80 6.29 15.70
CA VAL A 217 -2.65 5.21 16.71
C VAL A 217 -2.95 3.87 16.03
N SER A 218 -2.27 2.79 16.44
CA SER A 218 -2.43 1.43 15.89
C SER A 218 -2.32 1.35 14.35
N PHE A 219 -1.50 2.22 13.74
CA PHE A 219 -1.25 2.19 12.29
C PHE A 219 -0.69 0.85 11.79
N GLN A 220 0.03 0.11 12.65
CA GLN A 220 0.48 -1.25 12.37
C GLN A 220 -0.71 -2.19 12.12
N ASP A 221 -1.66 -2.26 13.05
CA ASP A 221 -2.85 -3.11 12.94
C ASP A 221 -3.71 -2.69 11.73
N ALA A 222 -3.86 -1.38 11.50
CA ALA A 222 -4.54 -0.83 10.34
C ALA A 222 -3.85 -1.21 9.01
N SER A 223 -2.52 -1.24 8.96
CA SER A 223 -1.74 -1.65 7.79
C SER A 223 -1.87 -3.16 7.53
N ILE A 224 -1.84 -3.98 8.59
CA ILE A 224 -2.07 -5.43 8.50
C ILE A 224 -3.50 -5.73 8.02
N GLY A 225 -4.50 -4.98 8.50
CA GLY A 225 -5.88 -5.08 8.02
C GLY A 225 -6.05 -4.67 6.55
N ARG A 226 -5.39 -3.60 6.11
CA ARG A 226 -5.37 -3.20 4.68
C ARG A 226 -4.74 -4.27 3.79
N LEU A 227 -3.66 -4.91 4.26
CA LEU A 227 -3.01 -6.03 3.57
C LEU A 227 -3.93 -7.26 3.48
N ALA A 228 -4.63 -7.61 4.57
CA ALA A 228 -5.61 -8.69 4.57
C ALA A 228 -6.73 -8.44 3.53
N ASN A 229 -7.32 -7.24 3.54
CA ASN A 229 -8.34 -6.84 2.57
C ASN A 229 -7.83 -6.85 1.12
N LEU A 230 -6.57 -6.41 0.88
CA LEU A 230 -5.90 -6.50 -0.42
C LEU A 230 -5.81 -7.96 -0.89
N ILE A 231 -5.36 -8.86 -0.02
CA ILE A 231 -5.16 -10.26 -0.37
C ILE A 231 -6.50 -10.94 -0.62
N GLU A 232 -7.50 -10.75 0.23
CA GLU A 232 -8.84 -11.31 0.05
C GLU A 232 -9.52 -10.77 -1.23
N SER A 233 -9.25 -9.52 -1.60
CA SER A 233 -9.81 -8.92 -2.82
C SER A 233 -9.13 -9.38 -4.12
N LYS A 234 -7.83 -9.69 -4.12
CA LYS A 234 -7.11 -10.16 -5.33
C LYS A 234 -7.02 -11.67 -5.43
N TRP A 235 -6.86 -12.35 -4.29
CA TRP A 235 -6.70 -13.80 -4.15
C TRP A 235 -7.74 -14.36 -3.16
N PRO A 236 -9.05 -14.33 -3.50
CA PRO A 236 -10.10 -14.92 -2.68
C PRO A 236 -9.83 -16.41 -2.40
N ASP A 237 -10.33 -16.87 -1.25
CA ASP A 237 -10.19 -18.23 -0.70
C ASP A 237 -8.75 -18.73 -0.47
N SER A 238 -7.74 -17.87 -0.67
CA SER A 238 -6.35 -18.19 -0.32
C SER A 238 -6.14 -18.24 1.19
N LYS A 239 -5.24 -19.13 1.64
CA LYS A 239 -4.67 -19.07 2.99
C LYS A 239 -3.41 -18.22 2.92
N TYR A 240 -3.26 -17.27 3.83
CA TYR A 240 -2.11 -16.38 3.84
C TYR A 240 -1.67 -16.08 5.28
N LYS A 241 -0.44 -15.56 5.42
CA LYS A 241 0.10 -15.10 6.71
C LYS A 241 0.31 -13.58 6.66
N PRO A 242 -0.72 -12.76 6.96
CA PRO A 242 -0.62 -11.32 6.78
C PRO A 242 0.50 -10.70 7.61
N GLN A 243 0.74 -11.19 8.83
CA GLN A 243 1.85 -10.73 9.66
C GLN A 243 3.22 -11.04 9.05
N SER A 244 3.40 -12.20 8.38
CA SER A 244 4.68 -12.56 7.74
C SER A 244 4.99 -11.71 6.51
N ILE A 245 3.95 -11.43 5.70
CA ILE A 245 4.06 -10.52 4.54
C ILE A 245 4.35 -9.10 5.03
N TYR A 246 3.55 -8.59 5.98
CA TYR A 246 3.72 -7.26 6.58
C TYR A 246 5.13 -7.06 7.16
N LEU A 247 5.63 -8.00 7.98
CA LEU A 247 6.96 -7.91 8.57
C LEU A 247 8.04 -7.90 7.49
N SER A 248 7.95 -8.77 6.49
CA SER A 248 8.93 -8.82 5.40
C SER A 248 9.01 -7.52 4.59
N LEU A 249 7.86 -6.86 4.37
CA LEU A 249 7.80 -5.57 3.66
C LEU A 249 8.29 -4.41 4.55
N MET A 250 7.93 -4.39 5.83
CA MET A 250 8.40 -3.37 6.77
C MET A 250 9.90 -3.47 7.02
N ASP A 251 10.44 -4.67 7.25
CA ASP A 251 11.87 -4.89 7.48
C ASP A 251 12.70 -4.42 6.27
N ASP A 252 12.21 -4.62 5.03
CA ASP A 252 12.89 -4.11 3.83
C ASP A 252 12.76 -2.59 3.66
N LEU A 253 11.60 -1.99 4.01
CA LEU A 253 11.46 -0.52 4.10
C LEU A 253 12.40 0.07 5.16
N HIS A 254 12.52 -0.54 6.34
CA HIS A 254 13.46 -0.14 7.39
C HIS A 254 14.91 -0.21 6.89
N ARG A 255 15.28 -1.33 6.25
CA ARG A 255 16.60 -1.54 5.67
C ARG A 255 16.93 -0.49 4.59
N LYS A 256 16.02 -0.22 3.67
CA LYS A 256 16.17 0.78 2.59
C LYS A 256 16.18 2.22 3.12
N GLY A 257 15.40 2.51 4.16
CA GLY A 257 15.38 3.81 4.85
C GLY A 257 16.70 4.15 5.55
N MET A 258 17.42 3.15 6.07
CA MET A 258 18.75 3.33 6.68
C MET A 258 19.88 3.62 5.67
N VAL A 259 19.65 3.49 4.36
CA VAL A 259 20.67 3.77 3.33
C VAL A 259 20.90 5.28 3.22
N ALA A 260 22.03 5.74 3.74
CA ALA A 260 22.36 7.17 3.87
C ALA A 260 23.31 7.72 2.77
N PHE A 261 23.61 6.93 1.74
CA PHE A 261 24.42 7.34 0.60
C PHE A 261 23.59 7.42 -0.69
N ASP A 262 24.03 8.26 -1.63
CA ASP A 262 23.37 8.50 -2.91
C ASP A 262 23.86 7.53 -4.00
N PHE A 263 23.07 7.42 -5.08
CA PHE A 263 23.31 6.54 -6.21
C PHE A 263 23.43 7.33 -7.51
N SER A 264 24.36 6.93 -8.39
CA SER A 264 24.51 7.57 -9.71
C SER A 264 23.68 6.90 -10.81
N GLN A 265 23.40 5.60 -10.67
CA GLN A 265 22.60 4.82 -11.61
C GLN A 265 21.20 4.59 -11.05
N TRP A 266 20.19 4.61 -11.92
CA TRP A 266 18.79 4.46 -11.50
C TRP A 266 18.51 3.05 -10.99
N GLU A 267 19.00 2.04 -11.69
CA GLU A 267 18.80 0.62 -11.40
C GLU A 267 19.42 0.26 -10.04
N GLU A 268 20.59 0.82 -9.75
CA GLU A 268 21.28 0.68 -8.45
C GLU A 268 20.48 1.36 -7.33
N CYS A 269 19.92 2.55 -7.58
CA CYS A 269 19.07 3.28 -6.64
C CYS A 269 17.79 2.50 -6.32
N VAL A 270 17.09 2.00 -7.34
CA VAL A 270 15.90 1.16 -7.19
C VAL A 270 16.24 -0.10 -6.40
N GLN A 271 17.26 -0.86 -6.81
CA GLN A 271 17.66 -2.10 -6.13
C GLN A 271 17.97 -1.88 -4.64
N ASN A 272 18.76 -0.86 -4.32
CA ASN A 272 19.27 -0.66 -2.96
C ASN A 272 18.34 0.16 -2.05
N LYS A 273 17.48 1.04 -2.60
CA LYS A 273 16.69 2.00 -1.82
C LYS A 273 15.19 2.06 -2.19
N GLY A 274 14.76 1.53 -3.33
CA GLY A 274 13.35 1.49 -3.75
C GLY A 274 12.67 0.13 -3.51
N LEU A 275 11.50 0.10 -2.89
CA LEU A 275 10.66 -1.11 -2.81
C LEU A 275 9.71 -1.13 -4.02
N THR A 276 9.81 -2.16 -4.88
CA THR A 276 9.09 -2.21 -6.16
C THR A 276 7.81 -3.04 -6.11
N SER A 277 6.90 -2.82 -7.07
CA SER A 277 5.72 -3.68 -7.30
C SER A 277 6.08 -5.15 -7.46
N VAL A 278 7.21 -5.43 -8.11
CA VAL A 278 7.74 -6.78 -8.35
C VAL A 278 8.22 -7.43 -7.05
N ASP A 279 8.86 -6.68 -6.14
CA ASP A 279 9.31 -7.21 -4.85
C ASP A 279 8.14 -7.47 -3.90
N VAL A 280 7.13 -6.58 -3.91
CA VAL A 280 5.90 -6.77 -3.14
C VAL A 280 5.15 -8.03 -3.60
N GLN A 281 5.03 -8.27 -4.91
CA GLN A 281 4.41 -9.49 -5.44
C GLN A 281 5.16 -10.76 -4.97
N LYS A 282 6.51 -10.78 -5.05
CA LYS A 282 7.32 -11.91 -4.59
C LYS A 282 7.09 -12.24 -3.11
N VAL A 283 6.96 -11.22 -2.26
CA VAL A 283 6.73 -11.40 -0.81
C VAL A 283 5.32 -11.93 -0.55
N ILE A 284 4.32 -11.44 -1.28
CA ILE A 284 2.95 -11.99 -1.20
C ILE A 284 2.96 -13.45 -1.64
N ASP A 285 3.48 -13.77 -2.82
CA ASP A 285 3.54 -15.13 -3.38
C ASP A 285 4.26 -16.13 -2.48
N LEU A 286 5.28 -15.70 -1.73
CA LEU A 286 6.02 -16.54 -0.78
C LEU A 286 5.16 -17.03 0.40
N TYR A 287 4.16 -16.25 0.81
CA TYR A 287 3.31 -16.52 1.97
C TYR A 287 1.85 -16.79 1.60
N LEU A 288 1.51 -16.72 0.32
CA LEU A 288 0.23 -17.12 -0.25
C LEU A 288 0.21 -18.64 -0.45
N GLN A 289 -0.74 -19.32 0.20
CA GLN A 289 -1.02 -20.73 0.04
C GLN A 289 -2.45 -20.88 -0.45
N ASP A 290 -2.63 -21.05 -1.75
CA ASP A 290 -3.92 -21.44 -2.30
C ASP A 290 -4.12 -22.96 -2.11
N PRO A 291 -5.09 -23.40 -1.28
CA PRO A 291 -5.30 -24.82 -1.02
C PRO A 291 -5.85 -25.57 -2.24
N SER A 292 -6.61 -24.88 -3.10
CA SER A 292 -7.03 -25.46 -4.38
C SER A 292 -5.81 -25.62 -5.29
N ALA A 293 -4.93 -24.63 -5.39
CA ALA A 293 -3.73 -24.74 -6.23
C ALA A 293 -2.81 -25.92 -5.86
N GLU A 294 -2.69 -26.31 -4.59
CA GLU A 294 -1.89 -27.48 -4.21
C GLU A 294 -2.63 -28.80 -4.47
N ALA A 295 -3.96 -28.85 -4.34
CA ALA A 295 -4.77 -30.00 -4.76
C ALA A 295 -4.70 -30.19 -6.29
N ASP A 296 -4.90 -29.11 -7.03
CA ASP A 296 -4.81 -29.03 -8.49
C ASP A 296 -3.39 -29.34 -9.00
N LEU A 297 -2.34 -28.92 -8.28
CA LEU A 297 -0.95 -29.30 -8.56
C LEU A 297 -0.69 -30.79 -8.31
N SER A 298 -1.33 -31.39 -7.30
CA SER A 298 -1.25 -32.83 -7.03
C SER A 298 -1.93 -33.64 -8.13
N LEU A 299 -3.10 -33.20 -8.59
CA LEU A 299 -3.84 -33.78 -9.71
C LEU A 299 -3.02 -33.66 -11.01
N PHE A 300 -2.50 -32.47 -11.33
CA PHE A 300 -1.60 -32.21 -12.46
C PHE A 300 -0.35 -33.12 -12.45
N ARG A 301 0.30 -33.29 -11.28
CA ARG A 301 1.45 -34.21 -11.13
C ARG A 301 1.07 -35.67 -11.41
N SER A 302 -0.14 -36.08 -11.03
CA SER A 302 -0.66 -37.43 -11.27
C SER A 302 -0.95 -37.64 -12.77
N THR A 303 -1.47 -36.63 -13.47
CA THR A 303 -1.64 -36.66 -14.93
C THR A 303 -0.31 -36.65 -15.69
N LEU A 304 0.72 -35.97 -15.19
CA LEU A 304 2.09 -36.08 -15.74
C LEU A 304 2.66 -37.51 -15.61
N GLU A 305 2.21 -38.29 -14.62
CA GLU A 305 2.58 -39.69 -14.45
C GLU A 305 1.80 -40.61 -15.38
N MET A 306 0.48 -40.40 -15.49
CA MET A 306 -0.38 -41.10 -16.44
C MET A 306 0.09 -40.92 -17.89
N LEU A 307 0.39 -39.69 -18.31
CA LEU A 307 0.92 -39.36 -19.64
C LEU A 307 2.41 -39.71 -19.83
N SER A 308 3.01 -40.50 -18.94
CA SER A 308 4.40 -40.98 -19.02
C SER A 308 5.46 -39.87 -19.19
N VAL A 309 5.22 -38.67 -18.65
CA VAL A 309 6.12 -37.52 -18.85
C VAL A 309 7.43 -37.73 -18.11
N LYS A 310 8.55 -37.71 -18.85
CA LYS A 310 9.91 -37.89 -18.30
C LYS A 310 10.28 -36.74 -17.34
N LEU A 311 10.95 -37.09 -16.24
CA LEU A 311 11.34 -36.17 -15.16
C LEU A 311 11.92 -34.81 -15.63
N PRO A 312 12.83 -34.73 -16.64
CA PRO A 312 13.37 -33.44 -17.09
C PRO A 312 12.32 -32.45 -17.62
N ARG A 313 11.19 -32.94 -18.18
CA ARG A 313 10.07 -32.09 -18.64
C ARG A 313 9.11 -31.71 -17.52
N ARG A 314 9.04 -32.48 -16.42
CA ARG A 314 8.09 -32.20 -15.32
C ARG A 314 8.38 -30.88 -14.60
N ILE A 315 9.65 -30.52 -14.38
CA ILE A 315 10.03 -29.29 -13.68
C ILE A 315 9.56 -28.02 -14.43
N PRO A 316 9.86 -27.82 -15.74
CA PRO A 316 9.33 -26.68 -16.49
C PRO A 316 7.80 -26.71 -16.60
N LEU A 317 7.18 -27.88 -16.82
CA LEU A 317 5.72 -27.99 -16.88
C LEU A 317 5.02 -27.62 -15.55
N VAL A 318 5.59 -27.98 -14.39
CA VAL A 318 5.06 -27.55 -13.07
C VAL A 318 5.19 -26.03 -12.86
N ARG A 319 6.24 -25.40 -13.41
CA ARG A 319 6.35 -23.93 -13.40
C ARG A 319 5.34 -23.27 -14.33
N ALA A 320 5.15 -23.84 -15.52
CA ALA A 320 4.17 -23.36 -16.50
C ALA A 320 2.73 -23.53 -16.00
N PHE A 321 2.41 -24.64 -15.33
CA PHE A 321 1.14 -24.85 -14.64
C PHE A 321 0.82 -23.73 -13.65
N ARG A 322 1.80 -23.32 -12.82
CA ARG A 322 1.56 -22.23 -11.85
C ARG A 322 1.22 -20.90 -12.53
N ARG A 323 1.89 -20.57 -13.64
CA ARG A 323 1.54 -19.39 -14.47
C ARG A 323 0.14 -19.51 -15.05
N TYR A 324 -0.15 -20.66 -15.66
CA TYR A 324 -1.44 -20.96 -16.25
C TYR A 324 -2.58 -20.83 -15.23
N TYR A 325 -2.42 -21.44 -14.06
CA TYR A 325 -3.39 -21.49 -12.97
C TYR A 325 -3.67 -20.08 -12.41
N GLN A 326 -2.62 -19.29 -12.20
CA GLN A 326 -2.75 -17.89 -11.77
C GLN A 326 -3.55 -17.06 -12.78
N GLU A 327 -3.24 -17.18 -14.08
CA GLU A 327 -3.96 -16.43 -15.12
C GLU A 327 -5.40 -16.94 -15.32
N GLN A 328 -5.67 -18.25 -15.19
CA GLN A 328 -7.03 -18.78 -15.25
C GLN A 328 -7.89 -18.34 -14.06
N LYS A 329 -7.33 -18.28 -12.85
CA LYS A 329 -8.07 -17.98 -11.62
C LYS A 329 -8.20 -16.48 -11.33
N TYR A 330 -7.21 -15.67 -11.71
CA TYR A 330 -7.13 -14.24 -11.37
C TYR A 330 -7.05 -13.31 -12.59
N GLY A 331 -6.75 -13.85 -13.77
CA GLY A 331 -6.74 -13.10 -15.03
C GLY A 331 -8.16 -12.73 -15.49
N ARG A 332 -8.24 -11.66 -16.31
CA ARG A 332 -9.50 -11.14 -16.88
C ARG A 332 -9.52 -11.13 -18.41
N SER A 333 -8.55 -11.79 -19.04
CA SER A 333 -8.42 -11.86 -20.49
C SER A 333 -9.51 -12.75 -21.10
N MET A 334 -10.52 -12.15 -21.71
CA MET A 334 -11.61 -12.90 -22.36
C MET A 334 -11.13 -13.85 -23.49
N PRO A 335 -10.12 -13.47 -24.33
CA PRO A 335 -9.50 -14.41 -25.27
C PRO A 335 -8.87 -15.64 -24.59
N TYR A 336 -8.18 -15.44 -23.47
CA TYR A 336 -7.56 -16.52 -22.70
C TYR A 336 -8.61 -17.48 -22.12
N LEU A 337 -9.64 -16.94 -21.47
CA LEU A 337 -10.74 -17.73 -20.90
C LEU A 337 -11.54 -18.51 -21.97
N ASN A 338 -11.70 -17.96 -23.17
CA ASN A 338 -12.31 -18.67 -24.29
C ASN A 338 -11.37 -19.79 -24.80
N SER A 339 -10.07 -19.55 -24.86
CA SER A 339 -9.08 -20.55 -25.28
C SER A 339 -9.01 -21.74 -24.32
N CYS A 340 -9.11 -21.51 -23.00
CA CYS A 340 -9.25 -22.59 -22.02
C CYS A 340 -10.49 -23.47 -22.26
N LYS A 341 -11.62 -22.89 -22.68
CA LYS A 341 -12.82 -23.66 -23.05
C LYS A 341 -12.61 -24.46 -24.33
N SER A 342 -11.91 -23.91 -25.32
CA SER A 342 -11.54 -24.63 -26.54
C SER A 342 -10.61 -25.81 -26.26
N ILE A 343 -9.68 -25.69 -25.31
CA ILE A 343 -8.87 -26.84 -24.84
C ILE A 343 -9.78 -27.91 -24.21
N GLY A 344 -10.70 -27.52 -23.31
CA GLY A 344 -11.63 -28.45 -22.69
C GLY A 344 -12.45 -29.25 -23.70
N ALA A 345 -12.99 -28.58 -24.72
CA ALA A 345 -13.76 -29.21 -25.82
C ALA A 345 -12.90 -30.10 -26.72
N ALA A 346 -11.69 -29.65 -27.11
CA ALA A 346 -10.78 -30.46 -27.90
C ALA A 346 -10.34 -31.74 -27.17
N ILE A 347 -10.27 -31.71 -25.83
CA ILE A 347 -10.00 -32.90 -25.03
C ILE A 347 -11.22 -33.84 -25.01
N ASP A 348 -12.44 -33.32 -24.91
CA ASP A 348 -13.66 -34.15 -25.02
C ASP A 348 -13.72 -34.85 -26.40
N ASP A 349 -13.50 -34.11 -27.50
CA ASP A 349 -13.48 -34.67 -28.87
C ASP A 349 -12.41 -35.77 -29.06
N VAL A 350 -11.26 -35.67 -28.37
CA VAL A 350 -10.19 -36.68 -28.42
C VAL A 350 -10.49 -37.90 -27.55
N LEU A 351 -11.13 -37.71 -26.39
CA LEU A 351 -11.51 -38.79 -25.47
C LEU A 351 -12.72 -39.60 -25.96
N ASP A 352 -13.67 -38.96 -26.64
CA ASP A 352 -14.80 -39.63 -27.31
C ASP A 352 -14.40 -40.27 -28.67
N GLY A 353 -13.18 -40.01 -29.15
CA GLY A 353 -12.66 -40.48 -30.43
C GLY A 353 -12.19 -41.94 -30.42
N PRO A 354 -12.16 -42.63 -31.58
CA PRO A 354 -11.79 -44.05 -31.69
C PRO A 354 -10.30 -44.34 -31.41
N SER A 355 -9.47 -43.31 -31.23
CA SER A 355 -8.03 -43.40 -30.93
C SER A 355 -7.67 -42.91 -29.52
N ALA A 356 -8.66 -42.74 -28.63
CA ALA A 356 -8.45 -42.20 -27.28
C ALA A 356 -7.36 -42.94 -26.48
N ASP A 357 -7.39 -44.29 -26.49
CA ASP A 357 -6.40 -45.13 -25.78
C ASP A 357 -4.96 -44.91 -26.31
N GLU A 358 -4.77 -44.85 -27.63
CA GLU A 358 -3.45 -44.63 -28.26
C GLU A 358 -2.94 -43.19 -28.03
N LEU A 359 -3.84 -42.21 -28.06
CA LEU A 359 -3.49 -40.81 -27.87
C LEU A 359 -3.18 -40.48 -26.41
N THR A 360 -3.86 -41.12 -25.44
CA THR A 360 -3.66 -40.87 -24.01
C THR A 360 -2.52 -41.66 -23.36
N GLU A 361 -1.95 -42.67 -24.04
CA GLU A 361 -0.82 -43.47 -23.51
C GLU A 361 0.39 -42.60 -23.12
N ASN A 362 0.66 -41.51 -23.87
CA ASN A 362 1.78 -40.63 -23.58
C ASN A 362 1.57 -39.17 -24.04
N ALA A 363 2.23 -38.23 -23.36
CA ALA A 363 2.16 -36.80 -23.69
C ALA A 363 2.62 -36.44 -25.11
N SER A 364 3.42 -37.28 -25.77
CA SER A 364 3.98 -37.00 -27.10
C SER A 364 2.97 -37.27 -28.23
N SER A 365 1.93 -38.08 -27.98
CA SER A 365 0.76 -38.22 -28.85
C SER A 365 -0.37 -37.29 -28.39
N PHE A 366 -0.66 -37.22 -27.08
CA PHE A 366 -1.78 -36.44 -26.56
C PHE A 366 -1.67 -34.94 -26.85
N ILE A 367 -0.54 -34.30 -26.48
CA ILE A 367 -0.41 -32.84 -26.57
C ILE A 367 -0.50 -32.36 -28.02
N PRO A 368 0.23 -32.95 -29.01
CA PRO A 368 0.11 -32.51 -30.40
C PRO A 368 -1.29 -32.72 -31.01
N ALA A 369 -2.04 -33.75 -30.57
CA ALA A 369 -3.41 -33.96 -31.03
C ALA A 369 -4.32 -32.79 -30.59
N ILE A 370 -4.29 -32.42 -29.31
CA ILE A 370 -5.04 -31.27 -28.79
C ILE A 370 -4.57 -29.96 -29.44
N THR A 371 -3.25 -29.72 -29.52
CA THR A 371 -2.69 -28.51 -30.15
C THR A 371 -3.03 -28.38 -31.63
N SER A 372 -3.32 -29.48 -32.33
CA SER A 372 -3.75 -29.47 -33.73
C SER A 372 -5.25 -29.26 -33.92
N ALA A 373 -6.06 -29.55 -32.90
CA ALA A 373 -7.50 -29.28 -32.88
C ALA A 373 -7.83 -27.81 -32.51
N LEU A 374 -6.89 -27.10 -31.88
CA LEU A 374 -7.02 -25.67 -31.55
C LEU A 374 -6.79 -24.76 -32.77
N SER A 375 -7.54 -23.67 -32.84
CA SER A 375 -7.31 -22.61 -33.82
C SER A 375 -6.07 -21.78 -33.46
N ASP A 376 -5.47 -21.10 -34.46
CA ASP A 376 -4.32 -20.21 -34.27
C ASP A 376 -4.55 -19.19 -33.15
N SER A 377 -5.70 -18.50 -33.19
CA SER A 377 -6.12 -17.54 -32.17
C SER A 377 -6.24 -18.12 -30.75
N ALA A 378 -6.57 -19.42 -30.62
CA ALA A 378 -6.61 -20.08 -29.32
C ALA A 378 -5.21 -20.49 -28.82
N ARG A 379 -4.25 -20.70 -29.72
CA ARG A 379 -2.84 -20.98 -29.38
C ARG A 379 -2.08 -19.70 -29.04
N ASP A 380 -2.28 -18.65 -29.83
CA ASP A 380 -1.68 -17.33 -29.67
C ASP A 380 -2.14 -16.60 -28.39
N ALA A 381 -3.19 -17.07 -27.73
CA ALA A 381 -3.61 -16.59 -26.41
C ALA A 381 -2.62 -16.94 -25.28
N PHE A 382 -1.72 -17.91 -25.50
CA PHE A 382 -0.74 -18.36 -24.49
C PHE A 382 0.63 -17.69 -24.70
N PRO A 383 1.35 -17.32 -23.64
CA PRO A 383 2.61 -16.57 -23.74
C PRO A 383 3.78 -17.41 -24.27
N ASP A 384 3.72 -18.73 -24.09
CA ASP A 384 4.71 -19.68 -24.59
C ASP A 384 4.10 -21.08 -24.75
N GLU A 385 4.72 -21.92 -25.58
CA GLU A 385 4.31 -23.29 -25.85
C GLU A 385 4.20 -24.13 -24.56
N GLN A 386 5.13 -23.98 -23.61
CA GLN A 386 5.12 -24.73 -22.34
C GLN A 386 3.90 -24.42 -21.48
N THR A 387 3.38 -23.19 -21.56
CA THR A 387 2.17 -22.75 -20.85
C THR A 387 0.91 -23.31 -21.52
N LEU A 388 0.90 -23.43 -22.86
CA LEU A 388 -0.13 -24.19 -23.57
C LEU A 388 -0.07 -25.70 -23.25
N GLU A 389 1.12 -26.32 -23.22
CA GLU A 389 1.28 -27.72 -22.81
C GLU A 389 0.73 -27.97 -21.40
N ALA A 390 1.08 -27.08 -20.45
CA ALA A 390 0.58 -27.18 -19.08
C ALA A 390 -0.92 -26.91 -18.97
N ALA A 391 -1.48 -26.02 -19.80
CA ALA A 391 -2.93 -25.82 -19.91
C ALA A 391 -3.64 -27.11 -20.33
N ILE A 392 -3.17 -27.76 -21.40
CA ILE A 392 -3.74 -29.00 -21.93
C ILE A 392 -3.70 -30.12 -20.89
N ILE A 393 -2.56 -30.33 -20.23
CA ILE A 393 -2.41 -31.38 -19.22
C ILE A 393 -3.31 -31.12 -18.00
N TYR A 394 -3.52 -29.86 -17.61
CA TYR A 394 -4.39 -29.52 -16.49
C TYR A 394 -5.89 -29.55 -16.82
N GLU A 395 -6.29 -29.12 -18.00
CA GLU A 395 -7.67 -29.28 -18.47
C GLU A 395 -8.03 -30.77 -18.62
N LEU A 396 -7.08 -31.64 -19.01
CA LEU A 396 -7.25 -33.09 -18.91
C LEU A 396 -7.35 -33.53 -17.45
N SER A 397 -6.49 -33.02 -16.56
CA SER A 397 -6.46 -33.48 -15.16
C SER A 397 -7.79 -33.24 -14.42
N LYS A 398 -8.58 -32.24 -14.84
CA LYS A 398 -9.93 -31.97 -14.31
C LYS A 398 -11.04 -32.89 -14.86
N LYS A 399 -10.74 -33.75 -15.84
CA LYS A 399 -11.66 -34.74 -16.44
C LYS A 399 -11.38 -36.17 -15.93
N LEU A 400 -10.36 -36.34 -15.08
CA LEU A 400 -9.96 -37.58 -14.40
C LEU A 400 -10.50 -37.60 -12.96
#